data_AF-A0A2H9L7X3-F1
#
_entry.id   AF-A0A2H9L7X3-F1
#
_cell.length_a   1.000
_cell.length_b   1.000
_cell.length_c   1.000
_cell.angle_alpha   90.00
_cell.angle_beta   90.00
_cell.angle_gamma   90.00
#
_symmetry.space_group_name_H-M   'P 1'
#
loop_
_entity.id
_entity.type
_entity.pdbx_description
1 polymer ?
#
loop_
_entity_poly.entity_id
_entity_poly.type
_entity_poly.pdbx_seq_one_letter_code
_entity_poly.pdbx_strand_id
1 'polypeptide(L)'
;MLIVFEGIDGSGKETQVGMCRDYLKGKAGAAEVVLHKYPTGNFRELHKYLEGASELDAKSQFLLFLADIANEQKDIRSEFMQGKIVILDRYVFSTIAYQGEHLGTKTCTDLISKLDFIKPDLAVLLDLPARKAMERKQKQKSLDRFESDAVFLESVRSRYLKLAMKRFGSSRWAVLNADRDENVVHSDVVDKISSLFLDPIPKTENSKPETDFMDPIEFHKKLRGKLSMLAKAKCSDNETLALAYTPGVAKVSEAIARDRKLAYDYTGKWNTIAIITDGTRVLGLGDIGPEAALPVMEGKSVLFKEFGNVNALPICVATKKKEEIEFIARSLVPILGGINLEDIESPKCFELYDELSASLAIPVFHDDQDGTAIVIVAALFNGLGLVEKKFDETKIVILGAGAAGSATSKLINSTSPNANIILCDSDGVLSKARKELEPHKKKLLEFTNKKNISDYSSALDGADIFIGLSGKGKLTIAQVKSMAEDPIILALSNPEPEIKPSELDSVKCIVGTGRSDFHNQVNNVLAFPGIFRGVLSARAPKITQNMKANAAKAIANSIEPTRSKILPFAFEKEVHRKVAIDVALTAIADLNLDIDEDDVPAIIDKDLAEA
;
A
#
# COMPACT_ATOMS: atom_id res chain seq x y z
N MET A 1 15.78 -13.00 -4.91
CA MET A 1 14.57 -13.78 -5.27
C MET A 1 14.79 -15.23 -4.84
N LEU A 2 13.81 -15.89 -4.22
CA LEU A 2 13.88 -17.26 -3.71
C LEU A 2 12.79 -18.14 -4.36
N ILE A 3 13.18 -19.16 -5.12
CA ILE A 3 12.28 -20.07 -5.83
C ILE A 3 12.47 -21.49 -5.28
N VAL A 4 11.38 -22.18 -4.95
CA VAL A 4 11.43 -23.58 -4.48
C VAL A 4 10.79 -24.49 -5.50
N PHE A 5 11.42 -25.62 -5.82
CA PHE A 5 10.83 -26.70 -6.59
C PHE A 5 10.42 -27.85 -5.67
N GLU A 6 9.15 -28.23 -5.76
CA GLU A 6 8.52 -29.29 -4.98
C GLU A 6 7.82 -30.31 -5.89
N GLY A 7 7.55 -31.48 -5.32
CA GLY A 7 6.86 -32.56 -6.02
C GLY A 7 7.28 -33.92 -5.51
N ILE A 8 6.53 -34.95 -5.90
CA ILE A 8 6.88 -36.33 -5.61
C ILE A 8 8.13 -36.76 -6.40
N ASP A 9 8.71 -37.88 -6.01
CA ASP A 9 9.90 -38.40 -6.68
C ASP A 9 9.51 -38.95 -8.05
N GLY A 10 10.25 -38.59 -9.10
CA GLY A 10 9.92 -38.94 -10.49
C GLY A 10 9.08 -37.88 -11.22
N SER A 11 8.71 -36.77 -10.57
CA SER A 11 7.98 -35.66 -11.21
C SER A 11 8.80 -34.81 -12.18
N GLY A 12 10.12 -34.99 -12.24
CA GLY A 12 11.03 -34.21 -13.11
C GLY A 12 11.64 -32.97 -12.46
N LYS A 13 11.67 -32.89 -11.11
CA LYS A 13 12.24 -31.76 -10.36
C LYS A 13 13.66 -31.40 -10.79
N GLU A 14 14.57 -32.37 -10.78
CA GLU A 14 15.99 -32.12 -11.10
C GLU A 14 16.16 -31.56 -12.51
N THR A 15 15.41 -32.09 -13.49
CA THR A 15 15.38 -31.58 -14.86
C THR A 15 14.92 -30.12 -14.88
N GLN A 16 13.78 -29.81 -14.25
CA GLN A 16 13.21 -28.46 -14.27
C GLN A 16 14.06 -27.44 -13.50
N VAL A 17 14.67 -27.84 -12.38
CA VAL A 17 15.64 -27.03 -11.63
C VAL A 17 16.85 -26.69 -12.51
N GLY A 18 17.41 -27.68 -13.21
CA GLY A 18 18.53 -27.49 -14.12
C GLY A 18 18.21 -26.54 -15.26
N MET A 19 17.11 -26.80 -15.99
CA MET A 19 16.66 -25.96 -17.10
C MET A 19 16.32 -24.53 -16.62
N CYS A 20 15.69 -24.39 -15.44
CA CYS A 20 15.39 -23.09 -14.83
C CYS A 20 16.66 -22.30 -14.50
N ARG A 21 17.63 -22.93 -13.84
CA ARG A 21 18.92 -22.31 -13.53
C ARG A 21 19.60 -21.80 -14.81
N ASP A 22 19.59 -22.61 -15.86
CA ASP A 22 20.26 -22.28 -17.12
C ASP A 22 19.51 -21.16 -17.87
N TYR A 23 18.18 -21.16 -17.86
CA TYR A 23 17.34 -20.06 -18.34
C TYR A 23 17.68 -18.73 -17.63
N LEU A 24 17.83 -18.77 -16.31
CA LEU A 24 18.07 -17.58 -15.49
C LEU A 24 19.49 -17.03 -15.62
N LYS A 25 20.48 -17.89 -15.87
CA LYS A 25 21.85 -17.46 -16.19
C LYS A 25 21.95 -16.69 -17.53
N GLY A 26 20.96 -16.86 -18.43
CA GLY A 26 20.95 -16.25 -19.77
C GLY A 26 20.31 -14.87 -19.89
N LYS A 27 19.76 -14.29 -18.81
CA LYS A 27 19.09 -12.97 -18.83
C LYS A 27 20.07 -11.84 -18.47
N ALA A 28 20.13 -10.79 -19.30
CA ALA A 28 21.01 -9.64 -19.10
C ALA A 28 20.67 -8.87 -17.80
N GLY A 29 21.69 -8.60 -16.98
CA GLY A 29 21.56 -7.92 -15.67
C GLY A 29 21.36 -8.85 -14.46
N ALA A 30 21.42 -10.18 -14.66
CA ALA A 30 21.07 -11.14 -13.62
C ALA A 30 22.06 -11.16 -12.44
N ALA A 31 21.52 -11.02 -11.24
CA ALA A 31 22.18 -11.44 -10.03
C ALA A 31 22.61 -12.91 -10.12
N GLU A 32 23.68 -13.27 -9.43
CA GLU A 32 24.21 -14.64 -9.38
C GLU A 32 23.10 -15.65 -9.02
N VAL A 33 23.00 -16.76 -9.75
CA VAL A 33 22.02 -17.83 -9.49
C VAL A 33 22.67 -18.92 -8.64
N VAL A 34 22.16 -19.14 -7.43
CA VAL A 34 22.63 -20.16 -6.49
C VAL A 34 21.59 -21.26 -6.33
N LEU A 35 22.05 -22.51 -6.24
CA LEU A 35 21.21 -23.69 -6.06
C LEU A 35 21.56 -24.37 -4.74
N HIS A 36 20.56 -24.56 -3.88
CA HIS A 36 20.65 -25.43 -2.71
C HIS A 36 19.77 -26.66 -2.93
N LYS A 37 20.25 -27.83 -2.49
CA LYS A 37 19.52 -29.09 -2.62
C LYS A 37 19.39 -29.73 -1.26
N TYR A 38 18.15 -30.07 -0.91
CA TYR A 38 17.86 -30.79 0.33
C TYR A 38 17.54 -32.26 0.07
N PRO A 39 18.01 -33.17 0.94
CA PRO A 39 18.87 -32.89 2.08
C PRO A 39 20.33 -32.60 1.69
N THR A 40 21.04 -31.82 2.51
CA THR A 40 22.40 -31.31 2.21
C THR A 40 23.51 -32.36 2.33
N GLY A 41 23.24 -33.44 3.06
CA GLY A 41 24.21 -34.47 3.42
C GLY A 41 25.04 -34.17 4.68
N ASN A 42 24.84 -33.01 5.32
CA ASN A 42 25.60 -32.60 6.51
C ASN A 42 25.27 -33.42 7.78
N PHE A 43 24.11 -34.08 7.80
CA PHE A 43 23.66 -34.90 8.94
C PHE A 43 23.84 -36.39 8.64
N ARG A 44 24.89 -37.01 9.22
CA ARG A 44 25.24 -38.43 9.02
C ARG A 44 24.06 -39.38 9.24
N GLU A 45 23.25 -39.12 10.26
CA GLU A 45 22.13 -40.01 10.61
C GLU A 45 20.97 -39.89 9.60
N LEU A 46 20.75 -38.69 9.05
CA LEU A 46 19.78 -38.48 7.97
C LEU A 46 20.18 -39.23 6.70
N HIS A 47 21.48 -39.25 6.36
CA HIS A 47 22.00 -39.99 5.21
C HIS A 47 21.82 -41.51 5.36
N LYS A 48 22.20 -42.07 6.51
CA LYS A 48 21.99 -43.50 6.79
C LYS A 48 20.52 -43.90 6.69
N TYR A 49 19.61 -43.05 7.15
CA TYR A 49 18.18 -43.32 7.08
C TYR A 49 17.68 -43.41 5.62
N LEU A 50 18.12 -42.50 4.76
CA LEU A 50 17.76 -42.48 3.34
C LEU A 50 18.28 -43.70 2.58
N GLU A 51 19.51 -44.15 2.88
CA GLU A 51 20.11 -45.37 2.32
C GLU A 51 19.52 -46.66 2.89
N GLY A 52 18.59 -46.59 3.84
CA GLY A 52 18.03 -47.75 4.54
C GLY A 52 19.00 -48.42 5.52
N ALA A 53 20.10 -47.77 5.88
CA ALA A 53 21.10 -48.25 6.82
C ALA A 53 20.78 -47.92 8.30
N SER A 54 19.76 -47.08 8.56
CA SER A 54 19.22 -46.85 9.91
C SER A 54 17.69 -46.64 9.91
N GLU A 55 17.09 -46.82 11.07
CA GLU A 55 15.68 -46.57 11.33
C GLU A 55 15.51 -45.30 12.16
N LEU A 56 14.60 -44.41 11.75
CA LEU A 56 14.21 -43.22 12.49
C LEU A 56 12.70 -43.25 12.70
N ASP A 57 12.23 -42.92 13.89
CA ASP A 57 10.80 -42.69 14.10
C ASP A 57 10.36 -41.40 13.39
N ALA A 58 9.06 -41.28 13.11
CA ALA A 58 8.52 -40.17 12.32
C ALA A 58 8.82 -38.77 12.88
N LYS A 59 8.91 -38.61 14.21
CA LYS A 59 9.24 -37.31 14.81
C LYS A 59 10.71 -36.99 14.59
N SER A 60 11.59 -37.96 14.79
CA SER A 60 13.02 -37.83 14.55
C SER A 60 13.32 -37.52 13.07
N GLN A 61 12.62 -38.18 12.14
CA GLN A 61 12.72 -37.86 10.71
C GLN A 61 12.34 -36.39 10.45
N PHE A 62 11.15 -35.98 10.88
CA PHE A 62 10.65 -34.62 10.65
C PHE A 62 11.59 -33.55 11.20
N LEU A 63 12.09 -33.73 12.43
CA LEU A 63 13.01 -32.78 13.06
C LEU A 63 14.39 -32.75 12.40
N LEU A 64 14.91 -33.90 11.95
CA LEU A 64 16.22 -33.95 11.27
C LEU A 64 16.19 -33.29 9.88
N PHE A 65 15.11 -33.48 9.11
CA PHE A 65 14.94 -32.75 7.85
C PHE A 65 14.78 -31.24 8.07
N LEU A 66 14.05 -30.82 9.11
CA LEU A 66 13.95 -29.40 9.45
C LEU A 66 15.28 -28.81 9.95
N ALA A 67 16.07 -29.58 10.71
CA ALA A 67 17.38 -29.15 11.18
C ALA A 67 18.36 -28.98 10.01
N ASP A 68 18.30 -29.85 9.01
CA ASP A 68 19.08 -29.76 7.78
C ASP A 68 18.76 -28.46 7.01
N ILE A 69 17.48 -28.14 6.86
CA ILE A 69 17.04 -26.86 6.28
C ILE A 69 17.48 -25.66 7.13
N ALA A 70 17.33 -25.76 8.45
CA ALA A 70 17.68 -24.68 9.38
C ALA A 70 19.17 -24.32 9.31
N ASN A 71 20.04 -25.32 9.12
CA ASN A 71 21.48 -25.14 9.09
C ASN A 71 21.95 -24.21 7.96
N GLU A 72 21.25 -24.19 6.83
CA GLU A 72 21.58 -23.36 5.67
C GLU A 72 20.83 -22.02 5.61
N GLN A 73 19.88 -21.75 6.52
CA GLN A 73 19.08 -20.52 6.50
C GLN A 73 19.93 -19.26 6.55
N LYS A 74 21.07 -19.29 7.26
CA LYS A 74 21.98 -18.16 7.34
C LYS A 74 22.59 -17.83 5.97
N ASP A 75 22.99 -18.85 5.23
CA ASP A 75 23.64 -18.70 3.93
C ASP A 75 22.62 -18.26 2.88
N ILE A 76 21.42 -18.88 2.87
CA ILE A 76 20.30 -18.46 2.02
C ILE A 76 19.93 -16.99 2.29
N ARG A 77 19.87 -16.56 3.55
CA ARG A 77 19.60 -15.14 3.90
C ARG A 77 20.67 -14.22 3.35
N SER A 78 21.94 -14.58 3.51
CA SER A 78 23.05 -13.79 3.00
C SER A 78 22.99 -13.64 1.47
N GLU A 79 22.75 -14.74 0.75
CA GLU A 79 22.64 -14.74 -0.71
C GLU A 79 21.44 -13.93 -1.19
N PHE A 80 20.29 -14.10 -0.54
CA PHE A 80 19.09 -13.32 -0.83
C PHE A 80 19.32 -11.83 -0.63
N MET A 81 19.98 -11.42 0.46
CA MET A 81 20.32 -10.02 0.75
C MET A 81 21.36 -9.43 -0.22
N GLN A 82 22.20 -10.27 -0.83
CA GLN A 82 23.13 -9.87 -1.89
C GLN A 82 22.43 -9.74 -3.26
N GLY A 83 21.10 -9.85 -3.29
CA GLY A 83 20.30 -9.76 -4.51
C GLY A 83 20.32 -11.02 -5.38
N LYS A 84 20.97 -12.11 -4.93
CA LYS A 84 21.08 -13.36 -5.71
C LYS A 84 19.71 -13.99 -5.96
N ILE A 85 19.63 -14.76 -7.04
CA ILE A 85 18.49 -15.64 -7.29
C ILE A 85 18.81 -17.00 -6.69
N VAL A 86 18.07 -17.37 -5.65
CA VAL A 86 18.27 -18.61 -4.93
C VAL A 86 17.20 -19.61 -5.36
N ILE A 87 17.62 -20.77 -5.87
CA ILE A 87 16.75 -21.89 -6.20
C ILE A 87 16.95 -22.97 -5.14
N LEU A 88 15.86 -23.46 -4.55
CA LEU A 88 15.88 -24.60 -3.64
C LEU A 88 15.24 -25.81 -4.32
N ASP A 89 15.99 -26.90 -4.47
CA ASP A 89 15.44 -28.21 -4.79
C ASP A 89 14.99 -28.87 -3.48
N ARG A 90 13.67 -28.82 -3.25
CA ARG A 90 12.96 -29.08 -1.98
C ARG A 90 13.17 -28.02 -0.91
N TYR A 91 12.21 -27.93 0.00
CA TYR A 91 12.30 -27.10 1.19
C TYR A 91 11.38 -27.65 2.29
N VAL A 92 10.86 -26.77 3.15
CA VAL A 92 9.98 -27.14 4.27
C VAL A 92 8.71 -27.86 3.81
N PHE A 93 8.25 -27.63 2.57
CA PHE A 93 7.04 -28.26 2.04
C PHE A 93 7.25 -29.75 1.80
N SER A 94 8.43 -30.13 1.28
CA SER A 94 8.86 -31.53 1.21
C SER A 94 8.81 -32.22 2.57
N THR A 95 9.32 -31.57 3.62
CA THR A 95 9.33 -32.15 4.97
C THR A 95 7.92 -32.39 5.52
N ILE A 96 6.99 -31.46 5.29
CA ILE A 96 5.58 -31.64 5.67
C ILE A 96 4.92 -32.75 4.84
N ALA A 97 5.18 -32.79 3.54
CA ALA A 97 4.52 -33.73 2.63
C ALA A 97 4.98 -35.17 2.87
N TYR A 98 6.28 -35.41 3.08
CA TYR A 98 6.82 -36.75 3.27
C TYR A 98 6.79 -37.22 4.74
N GLN A 99 7.25 -36.40 5.69
CA GLN A 99 7.40 -36.82 7.10
C GLN A 99 6.24 -36.37 8.02
N GLY A 100 5.40 -35.44 7.56
CA GLY A 100 4.38 -34.81 8.41
C GLY A 100 3.12 -35.65 8.71
N GLU A 101 2.97 -36.84 8.13
CA GLU A 101 1.76 -37.68 8.27
C GLU A 101 1.44 -37.99 9.74
N HIS A 102 2.41 -38.49 10.49
CA HIS A 102 2.23 -38.94 11.87
C HIS A 102 2.07 -37.79 12.88
N LEU A 103 2.48 -36.58 12.50
CA LEU A 103 2.38 -35.36 13.32
C LEU A 103 1.10 -34.57 13.02
N GLY A 104 0.52 -34.77 11.84
CA GLY A 104 -0.59 -33.98 11.30
C GLY A 104 -0.12 -32.67 10.68
N THR A 105 -0.68 -32.33 9.52
CA THR A 105 -0.28 -31.14 8.74
C THR A 105 -0.36 -29.85 9.56
N LYS A 106 -1.39 -29.67 10.40
CA LYS A 106 -1.56 -28.46 11.23
C LYS A 106 -0.40 -28.28 12.21
N THR A 107 -0.05 -29.32 12.95
CA THR A 107 1.06 -29.30 13.91
C THR A 107 2.37 -28.99 13.20
N CYS A 108 2.61 -29.59 12.04
CA CYS A 108 3.80 -29.33 11.23
C CYS A 108 3.87 -27.87 10.78
N THR A 109 2.77 -27.33 10.25
CA THR A 109 2.69 -25.94 9.79
C THR A 109 2.83 -24.94 10.94
N ASP A 110 2.27 -25.24 12.11
CA ASP A 110 2.36 -24.40 13.31
C ASP A 110 3.77 -24.39 13.91
N LEU A 111 4.52 -25.49 13.78
CA LEU A 111 5.92 -25.53 14.20
C LEU A 111 6.79 -24.73 13.24
N ILE A 112 6.68 -24.98 11.93
CA ILE A 112 7.50 -24.33 10.91
C ILE A 112 7.27 -22.82 10.88
N SER A 113 6.04 -22.36 11.10
CA SER A 113 5.73 -20.92 11.16
C SER A 113 6.45 -20.17 12.29
N LYS A 114 6.90 -20.88 13.33
CA LYS A 114 7.66 -20.31 14.46
C LYS A 114 9.17 -20.34 14.27
N LEU A 115 9.68 -21.03 13.24
CA LEU A 115 11.13 -21.19 13.01
C LEU A 115 11.73 -20.03 12.20
N ASP A 116 10.91 -19.05 11.78
CA ASP A 116 11.32 -17.89 10.98
C ASP A 116 12.20 -18.28 9.79
N PHE A 117 11.76 -19.27 9.00
CA PHE A 117 12.43 -19.62 7.75
C PHE A 117 12.06 -18.64 6.64
N ILE A 118 13.00 -18.37 5.73
CA ILE A 118 12.73 -17.44 4.62
C ILE A 118 11.57 -18.00 3.79
N LYS A 119 10.58 -17.15 3.52
CA LYS A 119 9.46 -17.46 2.65
C LYS A 119 9.89 -17.29 1.19
N PRO A 120 9.71 -18.30 0.32
CA PRO A 120 9.97 -18.13 -1.10
C PRO A 120 8.98 -17.19 -1.78
N ASP A 121 9.48 -16.55 -2.83
CA ASP A 121 8.70 -15.72 -3.75
C ASP A 121 7.77 -16.60 -4.62
N LEU A 122 8.24 -17.80 -4.96
CA LEU A 122 7.51 -18.80 -5.74
C LEU A 122 7.84 -20.22 -5.29
N ALA A 123 6.80 -21.01 -5.02
CA ALA A 123 6.89 -22.47 -4.87
C ALA A 123 6.29 -23.15 -6.11
N VAL A 124 7.12 -23.82 -6.89
CA VAL A 124 6.74 -24.59 -8.08
C VAL A 124 6.48 -26.04 -7.67
N LEU A 125 5.22 -26.46 -7.68
CA LEU A 125 4.84 -27.85 -7.47
C LEU A 125 4.68 -28.55 -8.82
N LEU A 126 5.56 -29.50 -9.12
CA LEU A 126 5.43 -30.40 -10.26
C LEU A 126 4.46 -31.53 -9.91
N ASP A 127 3.20 -31.37 -10.31
CA ASP A 127 2.13 -32.33 -10.06
C ASP A 127 2.17 -33.47 -11.09
N LEU A 128 2.40 -34.69 -10.60
CA LEU A 128 2.39 -35.92 -11.40
C LEU A 128 1.67 -37.01 -10.60
N PRO A 129 0.74 -37.77 -11.21
CA PRO A 129 0.15 -38.95 -10.55
C PRO A 129 1.22 -39.97 -10.15
N ALA A 130 1.11 -40.57 -8.96
CA ALA A 130 2.13 -41.46 -8.40
C ALA A 130 2.46 -42.64 -9.33
N ARG A 131 1.44 -43.22 -9.98
CA ARG A 131 1.63 -44.31 -10.96
C ARG A 131 2.59 -43.94 -12.08
N LYS A 132 2.44 -42.73 -12.64
CA LYS A 132 3.30 -42.24 -13.73
C LYS A 132 4.70 -41.89 -13.24
N ALA A 133 4.81 -41.38 -12.02
CA ALA A 133 6.10 -41.11 -11.39
C ALA A 133 6.91 -42.40 -11.21
N MET A 134 6.25 -43.48 -10.77
CA MET A 134 6.84 -44.82 -10.68
C MET A 134 7.26 -45.39 -12.04
N GLU A 135 6.43 -45.24 -13.07
CA GLU A 135 6.76 -45.66 -14.45
C GLU A 135 8.01 -44.95 -15.00
N ARG A 136 8.18 -43.65 -14.69
CA ARG A 136 9.38 -42.88 -15.04
C ARG A 136 10.63 -43.39 -14.29
N LYS A 137 10.47 -43.82 -13.05
CA LYS A 137 11.57 -44.30 -12.18
C LYS A 137 11.99 -45.74 -12.39
N GLN A 138 11.13 -46.62 -12.91
CA GLN A 138 11.52 -48.01 -13.27
C GLN A 138 12.65 -48.08 -14.31
N LYS A 139 12.97 -46.96 -14.98
CA LYS A 139 14.10 -46.81 -15.91
C LYS A 139 15.41 -46.38 -15.23
N GLN A 140 15.41 -46.03 -13.94
CA GLN A 140 16.58 -45.61 -13.16
C GLN A 140 17.04 -46.74 -12.22
N LYS A 141 18.36 -46.91 -12.06
CA LYS A 141 18.99 -48.12 -11.48
C LYS A 141 19.02 -48.22 -9.94
N SER A 142 18.51 -47.23 -9.20
CA SER A 142 18.47 -47.23 -7.74
C SER A 142 17.23 -46.49 -7.23
N LEU A 143 16.44 -47.14 -6.38
CA LEU A 143 15.25 -46.56 -5.75
C LEU A 143 15.56 -46.28 -4.27
N ASP A 144 15.31 -45.05 -3.81
CA ASP A 144 15.38 -44.69 -2.39
C ASP A 144 14.19 -45.25 -1.59
N ARG A 145 14.29 -45.22 -0.26
CA ARG A 145 13.33 -45.79 0.70
C ARG A 145 11.86 -45.35 0.52
N PHE A 146 11.61 -44.17 -0.03
CA PHE A 146 10.26 -43.63 -0.25
C PHE A 146 9.67 -43.99 -1.62
N GLU A 147 10.43 -44.67 -2.47
CA GLU A 147 10.19 -44.74 -3.92
C GLU A 147 9.56 -46.05 -4.39
N SER A 148 9.15 -46.94 -3.46
CA SER A 148 8.57 -48.25 -3.78
C SER A 148 7.07 -48.37 -3.52
N ASP A 149 6.43 -47.35 -2.94
CA ASP A 149 5.01 -47.40 -2.55
C ASP A 149 4.18 -46.31 -3.26
N ALA A 150 3.41 -46.74 -4.25
CA ALA A 150 2.54 -45.85 -5.02
C ALA A 150 1.39 -45.24 -4.19
N VAL A 151 0.91 -45.95 -3.17
CA VAL A 151 -0.14 -45.44 -2.27
C VAL A 151 0.42 -44.34 -1.38
N PHE A 152 1.62 -44.57 -0.84
CA PHE A 152 2.35 -43.56 -0.09
C PHE A 152 2.62 -42.31 -0.94
N LEU A 153 3.17 -42.46 -2.15
CA LEU A 153 3.45 -41.32 -3.04
C LEU A 153 2.19 -40.53 -3.42
N GLU A 154 1.05 -41.19 -3.63
CA GLU A 154 -0.21 -40.50 -3.89
C GLU A 154 -0.70 -39.72 -2.67
N SER A 155 -0.46 -40.25 -1.46
CA SER A 155 -0.74 -39.53 -0.21
C SER A 155 0.15 -38.28 -0.04
N VAL A 156 1.43 -38.39 -0.40
CA VAL A 156 2.39 -37.27 -0.40
C VAL A 156 1.96 -36.21 -1.42
N ARG A 157 1.60 -36.62 -2.65
CA ARG A 157 1.03 -35.74 -3.68
C ARG A 157 -0.20 -34.99 -3.15
N SER A 158 -1.14 -35.68 -2.50
CA SER A 158 -2.33 -35.05 -1.91
C SER A 158 -1.97 -33.98 -0.87
N ARG A 159 -0.92 -34.21 -0.05
CA ARG A 159 -0.45 -33.23 0.93
C ARG A 159 0.16 -32.00 0.25
N TYR A 160 0.99 -32.18 -0.78
CA TYR A 160 1.50 -31.06 -1.57
C TYR A 160 0.37 -30.22 -2.17
N LEU A 161 -0.64 -30.85 -2.77
CA LEU A 161 -1.79 -30.14 -3.33
C LEU A 161 -2.55 -29.35 -2.25
N LYS A 162 -2.69 -29.91 -1.03
CA LYS A 162 -3.28 -29.21 0.12
C LYS A 162 -2.43 -28.02 0.58
N LEU A 163 -1.10 -28.16 0.61
CA LEU A 163 -0.18 -27.07 0.95
C LEU A 163 -0.25 -25.95 -0.09
N ALA A 164 -0.26 -26.31 -1.38
CA ALA A 164 -0.39 -25.38 -2.49
C ALA A 164 -1.73 -24.63 -2.48
N MET A 165 -2.83 -25.34 -2.26
CA MET A 165 -4.16 -24.75 -2.13
C MET A 165 -4.24 -23.75 -0.97
N LYS A 166 -3.59 -24.06 0.16
CA LYS A 166 -3.50 -23.16 1.32
C LYS A 166 -2.47 -22.04 1.16
N ARG A 167 -1.73 -22.03 0.04
CA ARG A 167 -0.56 -21.17 -0.19
C ARG A 167 0.39 -21.15 1.01
N PHE A 168 0.57 -22.29 1.67
CA PHE A 168 1.34 -22.33 2.91
C PHE A 168 2.80 -21.94 2.66
N GLY A 169 3.33 -21.05 3.50
CA GLY A 169 4.75 -20.71 3.58
C GLY A 169 5.39 -20.08 2.35
N SER A 170 4.65 -19.73 1.28
CA SER A 170 5.15 -19.08 0.06
C SER A 170 4.24 -17.94 -0.38
N SER A 171 4.82 -16.90 -0.99
CA SER A 171 4.07 -15.77 -1.56
C SER A 171 3.23 -16.18 -2.78
N ARG A 172 3.72 -17.12 -3.58
CA ARG A 172 3.02 -17.69 -4.76
C ARG A 172 3.23 -19.20 -4.86
N TRP A 173 2.23 -19.92 -5.35
CA TRP A 173 2.33 -21.34 -5.70
C TRP A 173 1.99 -21.54 -7.17
N ALA A 174 2.83 -22.26 -7.90
CA ALA A 174 2.59 -22.70 -9.26
C ALA A 174 2.46 -24.22 -9.28
N VAL A 175 1.23 -24.73 -9.36
CA VAL A 175 0.97 -26.16 -9.54
C VAL A 175 0.95 -26.47 -11.03
N LEU A 176 1.97 -27.17 -11.51
CA LEU A 176 2.18 -27.44 -12.92
C LEU A 176 1.97 -28.91 -13.22
N ASN A 177 1.16 -29.22 -14.23
CA ASN A 177 0.98 -30.59 -14.68
C ASN A 177 2.30 -31.08 -15.32
N ALA A 178 2.99 -31.97 -14.62
CA ALA A 178 4.26 -32.58 -15.02
C ALA A 178 4.09 -33.83 -15.89
N ASP A 179 2.85 -34.20 -16.22
CA ASP A 179 2.49 -35.26 -17.17
C ASP A 179 2.50 -34.78 -18.62
N ARG A 180 3.49 -33.95 -18.96
CA ARG A 180 3.69 -33.39 -20.30
C ARG A 180 5.17 -33.49 -20.67
N ASP A 181 5.48 -33.17 -21.93
CA ASP A 181 6.87 -33.07 -22.39
C ASP A 181 7.66 -32.09 -21.51
N GLU A 182 8.92 -32.43 -21.23
CA GLU A 182 9.75 -31.66 -20.30
C GLU A 182 9.98 -30.21 -20.75
N ASN A 183 10.00 -29.93 -22.06
CA ASN A 183 10.14 -28.57 -22.58
C ASN A 183 8.85 -27.78 -22.43
N VAL A 184 7.69 -28.44 -22.52
CA VAL A 184 6.39 -27.79 -22.27
C VAL A 184 6.25 -27.44 -20.79
N VAL A 185 6.61 -28.38 -19.91
CA VAL A 185 6.65 -28.11 -18.46
C VAL A 185 7.64 -26.98 -18.16
N HIS A 186 8.80 -26.97 -18.82
CA HIS A 186 9.78 -25.91 -18.65
C HIS A 186 9.30 -24.56 -19.14
N SER A 187 8.60 -24.50 -20.29
CA SER A 187 7.96 -23.27 -20.75
C SER A 187 6.99 -22.73 -19.71
N ASP A 188 6.17 -23.58 -19.10
CA ASP A 188 5.25 -23.15 -18.05
C ASP A 188 5.98 -22.67 -16.80
N VAL A 189 7.07 -23.33 -16.40
CA VAL A 189 7.95 -22.89 -15.32
C VAL A 189 8.52 -21.50 -15.64
N VAL A 190 9.05 -21.32 -16.85
CA VAL A 190 9.59 -20.06 -17.34
C VAL A 190 8.54 -18.97 -17.38
N ASP A 191 7.30 -19.26 -17.77
CA ASP A 191 6.22 -18.28 -17.79
C ASP A 191 5.90 -17.78 -16.37
N LYS A 192 5.84 -18.71 -15.39
CA LYS A 192 5.64 -18.35 -13.98
C LYS A 192 6.81 -17.55 -13.42
N ILE A 193 8.03 -17.91 -13.78
CA ILE A 193 9.24 -17.22 -13.32
C ILE A 193 9.43 -15.88 -14.01
N SER A 194 9.14 -15.78 -15.31
CA SER A 194 9.19 -14.53 -16.09
C SER A 194 8.21 -13.50 -15.57
N SER A 195 7.06 -13.94 -15.03
CA SER A 195 6.12 -13.08 -14.31
C SER A 195 6.67 -12.49 -12.99
N LEU A 196 7.86 -12.92 -12.56
CA LEU A 196 8.64 -12.33 -11.45
C LEU A 196 9.72 -11.34 -11.92
N PHE A 197 10.13 -11.38 -13.20
CA PHE A 197 11.21 -10.55 -13.78
C PHE A 197 10.72 -9.38 -14.60
N LEU A 198 9.61 -9.56 -15.31
CA LEU A 198 8.85 -8.42 -15.76
C LEU A 198 8.35 -7.73 -14.48
N ASP A 199 8.33 -6.41 -14.46
CA ASP A 199 7.36 -5.70 -13.65
C ASP A 199 6.07 -5.64 -14.51
N PRO A 200 5.26 -6.71 -14.66
CA PRO A 200 3.86 -6.41 -14.82
C PRO A 200 3.44 -5.89 -13.46
N ILE A 201 2.75 -4.76 -13.50
CA ILE A 201 1.67 -4.40 -12.61
C ILE A 201 1.37 -5.55 -11.64
N PRO A 202 1.41 -5.38 -10.30
CA PRO A 202 0.52 -6.21 -9.52
C PRO A 202 -0.86 -5.92 -10.10
N LYS A 203 -1.31 -6.75 -11.05
CA LYS A 203 -2.71 -7.10 -11.09
C LYS A 203 -2.90 -7.49 -9.66
N THR A 204 -3.68 -6.68 -8.96
CA THR A 204 -4.17 -7.01 -7.65
C THR A 204 -4.57 -8.49 -7.73
N GLU A 205 -3.72 -9.38 -7.23
CA GLU A 205 -4.10 -10.77 -6.95
C GLU A 205 -5.02 -10.80 -5.71
N ASN A 206 -5.46 -9.62 -5.27
CA ASN A 206 -6.79 -9.41 -4.71
C ASN A 206 -7.84 -9.18 -5.80
N SER A 207 -7.78 -9.91 -6.92
CA SER A 207 -8.97 -10.48 -7.52
C SER A 207 -8.93 -12.00 -7.36
N LYS A 208 -9.47 -12.50 -6.24
CA LYS A 208 -10.20 -13.75 -6.28
C LYS A 208 -11.10 -13.72 -7.53
N PRO A 209 -11.42 -14.85 -8.19
CA PRO A 209 -12.48 -14.82 -9.20
C PRO A 209 -13.67 -14.04 -8.62
N GLU A 210 -14.35 -13.17 -9.38
CA GLU A 210 -15.44 -12.28 -8.90
C GLU A 210 -16.48 -13.01 -8.03
N THR A 211 -16.52 -14.33 -8.13
CA THR A 211 -17.33 -15.28 -7.38
C THR A 211 -16.85 -15.62 -5.95
N ASP A 212 -15.68 -15.15 -5.49
CA ASP A 212 -15.04 -15.60 -4.23
C ASP A 212 -14.74 -14.44 -3.25
N PHE A 213 -14.96 -13.18 -3.64
CA PHE A 213 -15.03 -12.08 -2.66
C PHE A 213 -16.36 -12.13 -1.94
N MET A 214 -16.31 -11.90 -0.63
CA MET A 214 -17.52 -11.51 0.06
C MET A 214 -17.97 -10.19 -0.56
N ASP A 215 -19.19 -10.18 -1.06
CA ASP A 215 -19.81 -9.01 -1.65
C ASP A 215 -19.71 -7.82 -0.67
N PRO A 216 -19.29 -6.62 -1.10
CA PRO A 216 -19.18 -5.46 -0.20
C PRO A 216 -20.47 -5.16 0.56
N ILE A 217 -21.64 -5.40 -0.04
CA ILE A 217 -22.92 -5.22 0.66
C ILE A 217 -23.08 -6.28 1.75
N GLU A 218 -22.75 -7.55 1.48
CA GLU A 218 -22.73 -8.61 2.50
C GLU A 218 -21.75 -8.31 3.65
N PHE A 219 -20.54 -7.81 3.35
CA PHE A 219 -19.57 -7.35 4.34
C PHE A 219 -20.19 -6.31 5.28
N HIS A 220 -20.79 -5.26 4.72
CA HIS A 220 -21.43 -4.20 5.49
C HIS A 220 -22.65 -4.69 6.29
N LYS A 221 -23.48 -5.56 5.71
CA LYS A 221 -24.64 -6.17 6.40
C LYS A 221 -24.23 -7.01 7.60
N LYS A 222 -23.15 -7.78 7.47
CA LYS A 222 -22.62 -8.64 8.54
C LYS A 222 -22.11 -7.82 9.72
N LEU A 223 -21.43 -6.70 9.44
CA LEU A 223 -20.83 -5.86 10.48
C LEU A 223 -21.81 -4.83 11.06
N ARG A 224 -22.87 -4.46 10.32
CA ARG A 224 -23.78 -3.34 10.63
C ARG A 224 -23.05 -2.00 10.79
N GLY A 225 -22.24 -1.67 9.78
CA GLY A 225 -21.29 -0.56 9.82
C GLY A 225 -19.88 -1.05 10.19
N LYS A 226 -18.86 -0.23 9.92
CA LYS A 226 -17.44 -0.61 10.09
C LYS A 226 -16.83 -0.14 11.40
N LEU A 227 -17.56 0.63 12.19
CA LEU A 227 -17.08 1.26 13.41
C LEU A 227 -17.85 0.75 14.63
N SER A 228 -17.15 0.71 15.76
CA SER A 228 -17.75 0.50 17.08
C SER A 228 -17.06 1.41 18.09
N MET A 229 -17.79 1.84 19.11
CA MET A 229 -17.21 2.56 20.23
C MET A 229 -16.79 1.57 21.31
N LEU A 230 -15.52 1.59 21.68
CA LEU A 230 -14.97 0.75 22.75
C LEU A 230 -14.57 1.61 23.93
N ALA A 231 -14.99 1.23 25.13
CA ALA A 231 -14.60 1.91 26.36
C ALA A 231 -13.14 1.58 26.71
N LYS A 232 -12.32 2.61 26.92
CA LYS A 232 -10.94 2.44 27.44
C LYS A 232 -10.93 2.11 28.93
N ALA A 233 -11.88 2.66 29.69
CA ALA A 233 -12.02 2.39 31.11
C ALA A 233 -12.79 1.08 31.35
N LYS A 234 -12.27 0.22 32.22
CA LYS A 234 -13.02 -0.93 32.75
C LYS A 234 -13.91 -0.43 33.89
N CYS A 235 -15.19 -0.80 33.86
CA CYS A 235 -16.15 -0.49 34.92
C CYS A 235 -16.73 -1.82 35.41
N SER A 236 -16.16 -2.36 36.49
CA SER A 236 -16.50 -3.68 37.05
C SER A 236 -17.04 -3.64 38.48
N ASP A 237 -16.91 -2.50 39.15
CA ASP A 237 -17.24 -2.33 40.57
C ASP A 237 -17.58 -0.85 40.88
N ASN A 238 -17.98 -0.57 42.12
CA ASN A 238 -18.37 0.77 42.54
C ASN A 238 -17.22 1.79 42.53
N GLU A 239 -15.98 1.34 42.72
CA GLU A 239 -14.81 2.21 42.71
C GLU A 239 -14.51 2.68 41.28
N THR A 240 -14.43 1.74 40.34
CA THR A 240 -14.24 2.03 38.92
C THR A 240 -15.41 2.81 38.32
N LEU A 241 -16.65 2.57 38.75
CA LEU A 241 -17.81 3.38 38.40
C LEU A 241 -17.68 4.83 38.92
N ALA A 242 -17.26 5.00 40.17
CA ALA A 242 -17.08 6.33 40.76
C ALA A 242 -15.97 7.12 40.09
N LEU A 243 -14.95 6.47 39.54
CA LEU A 243 -13.88 7.11 38.77
C LEU A 243 -14.33 7.46 37.34
N ALA A 244 -15.00 6.53 36.65
CA ALA A 244 -15.45 6.72 35.27
C ALA A 244 -16.66 7.65 35.16
N TYR A 245 -17.47 7.76 36.21
CA TYR A 245 -18.71 8.53 36.24
C TYR A 245 -18.89 9.22 37.61
N THR A 246 -20.12 9.30 38.10
CA THR A 246 -20.42 9.99 39.36
C THR A 246 -19.98 9.17 40.57
N PRO A 247 -19.45 9.84 41.62
CA PRO A 247 -19.24 11.29 41.72
C PRO A 247 -17.88 11.79 41.20
N GLY A 248 -16.91 10.92 40.89
CA GLY A 248 -15.51 11.31 40.64
C GLY A 248 -15.30 12.16 39.39
N VAL A 249 -16.08 11.92 38.32
CA VAL A 249 -16.02 12.70 37.07
C VAL A 249 -16.26 14.19 37.28
N ALA A 250 -16.98 14.58 38.34
CA ALA A 250 -17.22 15.99 38.68
C ALA A 250 -15.91 16.76 38.90
N LYS A 251 -14.90 16.13 39.51
CA LYS A 251 -13.58 16.75 39.73
C LYS A 251 -12.86 17.05 38.40
N VAL A 252 -12.99 16.16 37.42
CA VAL A 252 -12.43 16.34 36.08
C VAL A 252 -13.14 17.49 35.36
N SER A 253 -14.48 17.53 35.41
CA SER A 253 -15.28 18.62 34.84
C SER A 253 -14.95 19.98 35.47
N GLU A 254 -14.79 20.05 36.79
CA GLU A 254 -14.37 21.28 37.48
C GLU A 254 -12.96 21.74 37.06
N ALA A 255 -12.02 20.81 36.89
CA ALA A 255 -10.68 21.12 36.44
C ALA A 255 -10.70 21.71 35.02
N ILE A 256 -11.44 21.10 34.08
CA ILE A 256 -11.60 21.60 32.71
C ILE A 256 -12.35 22.94 32.68
N ALA A 257 -13.31 23.16 33.59
CA ALA A 257 -14.00 24.45 33.70
C ALA A 257 -13.06 25.59 34.13
N ARG A 258 -12.03 25.28 34.95
CA ARG A 258 -10.99 26.24 35.36
C ARG A 258 -9.93 26.44 34.27
N ASP A 259 -9.52 25.37 33.60
CA ASP A 259 -8.59 25.42 32.46
C ASP A 259 -9.06 24.50 31.32
N ARG A 260 -9.55 25.12 30.24
CA ARG A 260 -10.08 24.40 29.08
C ARG A 260 -9.02 23.58 28.34
N LYS A 261 -7.73 23.88 28.50
CA LYS A 261 -6.64 23.12 27.85
C LYS A 261 -6.56 21.69 28.36
N LEU A 262 -6.93 21.47 29.63
CA LEU A 262 -6.98 20.15 30.27
C LEU A 262 -7.95 19.18 29.59
N ALA A 263 -8.84 19.67 28.71
CA ALA A 263 -9.66 18.79 27.87
C ALA A 263 -8.81 17.88 26.98
N TYR A 264 -7.63 18.31 26.52
CA TYR A 264 -6.70 17.46 25.78
C TYR A 264 -6.12 16.35 26.66
N ASP A 265 -5.83 16.64 27.93
CA ASP A 265 -5.17 15.70 28.83
C ASP A 265 -6.15 14.69 29.45
N TYR A 266 -7.39 15.11 29.72
CA TYR A 266 -8.36 14.34 30.50
C TYR A 266 -9.48 13.70 29.68
N THR A 267 -9.54 13.96 28.37
CA THR A 267 -10.62 13.44 27.51
C THR A 267 -10.09 12.89 26.19
N GLY A 268 -10.96 12.31 25.36
CA GLY A 268 -10.60 11.87 24.01
C GLY A 268 -10.25 13.00 23.02
N LYS A 269 -10.36 14.28 23.41
CA LYS A 269 -10.15 15.44 22.53
C LYS A 269 -8.79 15.40 21.82
N TRP A 270 -7.72 14.96 22.49
CA TRP A 270 -6.38 14.93 21.91
C TRP A 270 -6.22 14.04 20.69
N ASN A 271 -7.10 13.05 20.52
CA ASN A 271 -6.98 12.05 19.46
C ASN A 271 -8.25 11.90 18.61
N THR A 272 -9.25 12.77 18.80
CA THR A 272 -10.54 12.67 18.11
C THR A 272 -10.63 13.71 17.01
N ILE A 273 -10.98 13.30 15.80
CA ILE A 273 -11.26 14.21 14.68
C ILE A 273 -12.66 13.97 14.14
N ALA A 274 -13.22 14.95 13.43
CA ALA A 274 -14.44 14.76 12.65
C ALA A 274 -14.13 14.70 11.16
N ILE A 275 -14.64 13.69 10.47
CA ILE A 275 -14.73 13.66 9.01
C ILE A 275 -16.07 14.28 8.63
N ILE A 276 -16.05 15.52 8.13
CA ILE A 276 -17.27 16.26 7.81
C ILE A 276 -17.51 16.24 6.30
N THR A 277 -18.70 15.79 5.91
CA THR A 277 -19.16 15.74 4.52
C THR A 277 -20.65 16.04 4.45
N ASP A 278 -21.12 16.60 3.33
CA ASP A 278 -22.53 16.65 2.98
C ASP A 278 -22.92 15.64 1.90
N GLY A 279 -21.96 14.83 1.42
CA GLY A 279 -22.17 13.78 0.43
C GLY A 279 -22.44 14.29 -1.00
N THR A 280 -22.04 15.52 -1.32
CA THR A 280 -22.23 16.13 -2.65
C THR A 280 -21.20 15.69 -3.70
N ARG A 281 -20.05 15.15 -3.28
CA ARG A 281 -18.97 14.76 -4.19
C ARG A 281 -18.35 13.42 -3.83
N VAL A 282 -19.18 12.43 -3.51
CA VAL A 282 -18.69 11.12 -3.05
C VAL A 282 -18.01 10.37 -4.19
N LEU A 283 -16.69 10.21 -4.11
CA LEU A 283 -15.90 9.48 -5.11
C LEU A 283 -16.19 9.99 -6.54
N GLY A 284 -16.45 9.08 -7.48
CA GLY A 284 -16.94 9.38 -8.83
C GLY A 284 -18.48 9.34 -8.97
N LEU A 285 -19.21 9.20 -7.86
CA LEU A 285 -20.68 9.04 -7.85
C LEU A 285 -21.42 10.39 -7.84
N GLY A 286 -20.74 11.46 -7.42
CA GLY A 286 -21.34 12.80 -7.35
C GLY A 286 -22.18 12.99 -6.09
N ASP A 287 -23.27 13.74 -6.23
CA ASP A 287 -24.18 14.03 -5.10
C ASP A 287 -25.13 12.85 -4.88
N ILE A 288 -24.83 12.05 -3.87
CA ILE A 288 -25.63 10.89 -3.44
C ILE A 288 -26.27 11.11 -2.07
N GLY A 289 -26.05 12.28 -1.47
CA GLY A 289 -26.55 12.62 -0.14
C GLY A 289 -25.73 12.04 1.03
N PRO A 290 -25.98 12.55 2.24
CA PRO A 290 -25.16 12.26 3.42
C PRO A 290 -25.27 10.80 3.91
N GLU A 291 -26.44 10.18 3.85
CA GLU A 291 -26.62 8.78 4.26
C GLU A 291 -25.84 7.82 3.36
N ALA A 292 -25.83 8.08 2.05
CA ALA A 292 -25.09 7.26 1.09
C ALA A 292 -23.57 7.52 1.13
N ALA A 293 -23.14 8.68 1.67
CA ALA A 293 -21.73 8.98 1.93
C ALA A 293 -21.18 8.24 3.17
N LEU A 294 -22.05 7.87 4.13
CA LEU A 294 -21.64 7.30 5.42
C LEU A 294 -20.72 6.07 5.30
N PRO A 295 -20.96 5.10 4.40
CA PRO A 295 -20.04 3.98 4.20
C PRO A 295 -18.63 4.42 3.81
N VAL A 296 -18.47 5.49 3.02
CA VAL A 296 -17.15 6.02 2.64
C VAL A 296 -16.48 6.66 3.86
N MET A 297 -17.22 7.47 4.63
CA MET A 297 -16.70 8.14 5.83
C MET A 297 -16.31 7.16 6.93
N GLU A 298 -17.08 6.09 7.14
CA GLU A 298 -16.68 4.99 8.02
C GLU A 298 -15.41 4.30 7.53
N GLY A 299 -15.26 4.15 6.21
CA GLY A 299 -14.05 3.57 5.61
C GLY A 299 -12.82 4.41 5.90
N LYS A 300 -12.90 5.73 5.70
CA LYS A 300 -11.83 6.66 6.08
C LYS A 300 -11.53 6.62 7.57
N SER A 301 -12.55 6.49 8.40
CA SER A 301 -12.37 6.36 9.85
C SER A 301 -11.57 5.12 10.24
N VAL A 302 -11.79 3.99 9.54
CA VAL A 302 -10.96 2.78 9.70
C VAL A 302 -9.51 3.05 9.31
N LEU A 303 -9.26 3.77 8.21
CA LEU A 303 -7.89 4.08 7.75
C LEU A 303 -7.16 5.02 8.72
N PHE A 304 -7.85 6.03 9.26
CA PHE A 304 -7.33 6.90 10.32
C PHE A 304 -6.92 6.09 11.56
N LYS A 305 -7.75 5.13 11.96
CA LYS A 305 -7.47 4.27 13.12
C LYS A 305 -6.31 3.32 12.84
N GLU A 306 -6.28 2.64 11.69
CA GLU A 306 -5.26 1.64 11.37
C GLU A 306 -3.86 2.24 11.18
N PHE A 307 -3.77 3.42 10.57
CA PHE A 307 -2.49 3.98 10.13
C PHE A 307 -2.01 5.18 10.93
N GLY A 308 -2.92 5.92 11.58
CA GLY A 308 -2.57 7.07 12.43
C GLY A 308 -2.97 6.90 13.90
N ASN A 309 -3.58 5.76 14.26
CA ASN A 309 -4.25 5.58 15.55
C ASN A 309 -5.15 6.76 15.94
N VAL A 310 -5.86 7.35 14.96
CA VAL A 310 -6.72 8.53 15.18
C VAL A 310 -8.18 8.10 15.30
N ASN A 311 -8.91 8.63 16.29
CA ASN A 311 -10.35 8.40 16.44
C ASN A 311 -11.13 9.34 15.52
N ALA A 312 -11.35 8.93 14.29
CA ALA A 312 -12.13 9.71 13.34
C ALA A 312 -13.63 9.39 13.43
N LEU A 313 -14.43 10.44 13.64
CA LEU A 313 -15.88 10.38 13.70
C LEU A 313 -16.47 10.76 12.34
N PRO A 314 -17.26 9.88 11.67
CA PRO A 314 -17.94 10.24 10.44
C PRO A 314 -19.15 11.13 10.73
N ILE A 315 -19.12 12.38 10.27
CA ILE A 315 -20.17 13.38 10.45
C ILE A 315 -20.74 13.76 9.07
N CYS A 316 -21.69 12.96 8.59
CA CYS A 316 -22.45 13.27 7.38
C CYS A 316 -23.61 14.22 7.71
N VAL A 317 -23.61 15.43 7.16
CA VAL A 317 -24.58 16.47 7.52
C VAL A 317 -25.74 16.55 6.53
N ALA A 318 -26.97 16.59 7.05
CA ALA A 318 -28.21 16.70 6.26
C ALA A 318 -28.50 18.14 5.80
N THR A 319 -27.49 18.82 5.26
CA THR A 319 -27.60 20.15 4.68
C THR A 319 -26.57 20.34 3.59
N LYS A 320 -26.89 21.15 2.58
CA LYS A 320 -25.97 21.54 1.50
C LYS A 320 -25.50 22.99 1.64
N LYS A 321 -26.01 23.74 2.63
CA LYS A 321 -25.67 25.16 2.80
C LYS A 321 -24.33 25.30 3.51
N LYS A 322 -23.41 26.06 2.92
CA LYS A 322 -22.06 26.28 3.45
C LYS A 322 -22.09 26.72 4.91
N GLU A 323 -22.94 27.70 5.21
CA GLU A 323 -23.02 28.37 6.51
C GLU A 323 -23.53 27.41 7.60
N GLU A 324 -24.42 26.48 7.25
CA GLU A 324 -24.93 25.47 8.19
C GLU A 324 -23.86 24.40 8.45
N ILE A 325 -23.12 23.97 7.42
CA ILE A 325 -22.00 23.04 7.56
C ILE A 325 -20.90 23.66 8.43
N GLU A 326 -20.56 24.93 8.18
CA GLU A 326 -19.59 25.69 8.95
C GLU A 326 -20.02 25.80 10.42
N PHE A 327 -21.29 26.15 10.67
CA PHE A 327 -21.85 26.22 12.02
C PHE A 327 -21.72 24.88 12.77
N ILE A 328 -22.06 23.76 12.11
CA ILE A 328 -21.93 22.41 12.68
C ILE A 328 -20.46 22.12 13.01
N ALA A 329 -19.55 22.35 12.05
CA ALA A 329 -18.12 22.12 12.23
C ALA A 329 -17.56 22.89 13.43
N ARG A 330 -17.88 24.19 13.55
CA ARG A 330 -17.51 25.04 14.67
C ARG A 330 -18.06 24.55 16.00
N SER A 331 -19.31 24.11 16.01
CA SER A 331 -20.00 23.65 17.23
C SER A 331 -19.40 22.36 17.79
N LEU A 332 -18.77 21.54 16.95
CA LEU A 332 -18.12 20.29 17.36
C LEU A 332 -16.71 20.50 17.93
N VAL A 333 -16.07 21.66 17.70
CA VAL A 333 -14.69 21.95 18.13
C VAL A 333 -14.39 21.57 19.60
N PRO A 334 -15.28 21.75 20.60
CA PRO A 334 -14.97 21.35 21.98
C PRO A 334 -14.54 19.89 22.14
N ILE A 335 -15.07 18.95 21.35
CA ILE A 335 -14.74 17.52 21.44
C ILE A 335 -13.63 17.07 20.47
N LEU A 336 -13.19 17.94 19.56
CA LEU A 336 -12.27 17.59 18.48
C LEU A 336 -10.86 18.14 18.71
N GLY A 337 -9.88 17.36 18.29
CA GLY A 337 -8.48 17.76 18.08
C GLY A 337 -8.20 18.17 16.63
N GLY A 338 -9.13 17.95 15.69
CA GLY A 338 -9.00 18.36 14.28
C GLY A 338 -10.25 18.07 13.44
N ILE A 339 -10.30 18.61 12.22
CA ILE A 339 -11.40 18.41 11.26
C ILE A 339 -10.83 18.00 9.90
N ASN A 340 -11.38 16.94 9.33
CA ASN A 340 -11.13 16.49 7.97
C ASN A 340 -12.38 16.73 7.11
N LEU A 341 -12.33 17.68 6.18
CA LEU A 341 -13.38 17.88 5.17
C LEU A 341 -13.23 16.86 4.05
N GLU A 342 -14.37 16.33 3.59
CA GLU A 342 -14.38 15.19 2.67
C GLU A 342 -15.56 15.22 1.70
N ASP A 343 -15.34 14.90 0.42
CA ASP A 343 -16.39 14.67 -0.57
C ASP A 343 -17.42 15.82 -0.67
N ILE A 344 -16.94 17.08 -0.62
CA ILE A 344 -17.73 18.31 -0.74
C ILE A 344 -17.52 18.94 -2.12
N GLU A 345 -18.59 19.39 -2.77
CA GLU A 345 -18.54 19.94 -4.11
C GLU A 345 -17.84 21.32 -4.21
N SER A 346 -17.14 21.51 -5.33
CA SER A 346 -16.65 22.81 -5.75
C SER A 346 -17.81 23.65 -6.32
N PRO A 347 -17.85 24.98 -6.09
CA PRO A 347 -16.80 25.79 -5.45
C PRO A 347 -16.96 25.96 -3.93
N LYS A 348 -18.06 25.48 -3.33
CA LYS A 348 -18.36 25.69 -1.90
C LYS A 348 -17.25 25.18 -0.98
N CYS A 349 -16.65 24.04 -1.32
CA CYS A 349 -15.58 23.45 -0.52
C CYS A 349 -14.36 24.36 -0.34
N PHE A 350 -14.09 25.29 -1.27
CA PHE A 350 -12.98 26.23 -1.15
C PHE A 350 -13.21 27.26 -0.06
N GLU A 351 -14.35 27.95 -0.09
CA GLU A 351 -14.68 28.96 0.92
C GLU A 351 -14.83 28.35 2.30
N LEU A 352 -15.52 27.20 2.40
CA LEU A 352 -15.66 26.47 3.64
C LEU A 352 -14.30 26.09 4.24
N TYR A 353 -13.39 25.56 3.42
CA TYR A 353 -12.05 25.18 3.86
C TYR A 353 -11.24 26.40 4.30
N ASP A 354 -11.22 27.48 3.52
CA ASP A 354 -10.49 28.71 3.83
C ASP A 354 -11.01 29.35 5.14
N GLU A 355 -12.34 29.46 5.30
CA GLU A 355 -12.98 30.05 6.49
C GLU A 355 -12.73 29.23 7.75
N LEU A 356 -12.91 27.90 7.70
CA LEU A 356 -12.65 27.03 8.85
C LEU A 356 -11.17 27.02 9.22
N SER A 357 -10.28 26.90 8.23
CA SER A 357 -8.82 26.88 8.47
C SER A 357 -8.29 28.19 9.06
N ALA A 358 -8.89 29.33 8.71
CA ALA A 358 -8.47 30.64 9.20
C ALA A 358 -8.96 30.96 10.62
N SER A 359 -10.06 30.37 11.05
CA SER A 359 -10.81 30.82 12.23
C SER A 359 -10.87 29.81 13.37
N LEU A 360 -10.56 28.54 13.11
CA LEU A 360 -10.52 27.50 14.14
C LEU A 360 -9.14 27.41 14.79
N ALA A 361 -9.14 27.09 16.09
CA ALA A 361 -7.93 26.82 16.86
C ALA A 361 -7.56 25.31 16.86
N ILE A 362 -8.05 24.57 15.87
CA ILE A 362 -7.73 23.16 15.62
C ILE A 362 -7.44 22.99 14.12
N PRO A 363 -6.58 22.04 13.74
CA PRO A 363 -6.19 21.83 12.37
C PRO A 363 -7.38 21.39 11.52
N VAL A 364 -7.52 22.03 10.35
CA VAL A 364 -8.49 21.68 9.32
C VAL A 364 -7.72 21.18 8.10
N PHE A 365 -8.12 20.01 7.60
CA PHE A 365 -7.57 19.38 6.41
C PHE A 365 -8.71 19.10 5.44
N HIS A 366 -8.49 19.24 4.13
CA HIS A 366 -9.45 18.79 3.14
C HIS A 366 -8.78 17.73 2.27
N ASP A 367 -9.22 16.48 2.36
CA ASP A 367 -8.48 15.36 1.76
C ASP A 367 -8.46 15.41 0.23
N ASP A 368 -9.59 15.71 -0.42
CA ASP A 368 -9.66 15.85 -1.88
C ASP A 368 -8.78 16.99 -2.43
N GLN A 369 -8.46 17.99 -1.60
CA GLN A 369 -7.58 19.11 -1.94
C GLN A 369 -6.15 18.80 -1.54
N ASP A 370 -5.87 18.84 -0.24
CA ASP A 370 -4.52 18.75 0.32
C ASP A 370 -3.96 17.34 0.25
N GLY A 371 -4.76 16.32 0.57
CA GLY A 371 -4.34 14.92 0.51
C GLY A 371 -3.91 14.55 -0.90
N THR A 372 -4.74 14.86 -1.88
CA THR A 372 -4.42 14.67 -3.30
C THR A 372 -3.16 15.43 -3.72
N ALA A 373 -3.04 16.71 -3.36
CA ALA A 373 -1.87 17.53 -3.71
C ALA A 373 -0.56 16.97 -3.13
N ILE A 374 -0.57 16.53 -1.86
CA ILE A 374 0.59 16.01 -1.16
C ILE A 374 1.11 14.74 -1.83
N VAL A 375 0.22 13.78 -2.14
CA VAL A 375 0.63 12.52 -2.76
C VAL A 375 1.08 12.72 -4.21
N ILE A 376 0.47 13.66 -4.95
CA ILE A 376 0.96 14.05 -6.28
C ILE A 376 2.38 14.61 -6.17
N VAL A 377 2.62 15.58 -5.29
CA VAL A 377 3.94 16.20 -5.15
C VAL A 377 4.99 15.18 -4.67
N ALA A 378 4.61 14.23 -3.82
CA ALA A 378 5.48 13.10 -3.45
C ALA A 378 5.88 12.25 -4.66
N ALA A 379 4.91 11.91 -5.52
CA ALA A 379 5.17 11.17 -6.75
C ALA A 379 6.09 11.96 -7.70
N LEU A 380 5.92 13.29 -7.77
CA LEU A 380 6.78 14.15 -8.58
C LEU A 380 8.22 14.18 -8.07
N PHE A 381 8.47 14.25 -6.77
CA PHE A 381 9.84 14.22 -6.23
C PHE A 381 10.60 12.97 -6.70
N ASN A 382 9.98 11.79 -6.55
CA ASN A 382 10.59 10.53 -6.96
C ASN A 382 10.67 10.38 -8.48
N GLY A 383 9.59 10.73 -9.19
CA GLY A 383 9.56 10.66 -10.65
C GLY A 383 10.61 11.56 -11.31
N LEU A 384 10.78 12.79 -10.81
CA LEU A 384 11.77 13.75 -11.32
C LEU A 384 13.20 13.31 -11.03
N GLY A 385 13.45 12.71 -9.86
CA GLY A 385 14.74 12.10 -9.54
C GLY A 385 15.13 11.00 -10.53
N LEU A 386 14.18 10.15 -10.92
CA LEU A 386 14.41 9.05 -11.88
C LEU A 386 14.68 9.50 -13.30
N VAL A 387 14.17 10.67 -13.71
CA VAL A 387 14.41 11.25 -15.04
C VAL A 387 15.46 12.36 -15.01
N GLU A 388 16.15 12.51 -13.88
CA GLU A 388 17.25 13.47 -13.66
C GLU A 388 16.89 14.93 -13.97
N LYS A 389 15.63 15.32 -13.72
CA LYS A 389 15.15 16.70 -13.93
C LYS A 389 14.99 17.43 -12.60
N LYS A 390 15.33 18.72 -12.59
CA LYS A 390 15.07 19.59 -11.44
C LYS A 390 13.65 20.11 -11.49
N PHE A 391 12.94 20.06 -10.36
CA PHE A 391 11.55 20.48 -10.24
C PHE A 391 11.31 21.90 -10.78
N ASP A 392 12.17 22.85 -10.41
CA ASP A 392 12.08 24.26 -10.79
C ASP A 392 12.29 24.54 -12.29
N GLU A 393 12.81 23.57 -13.05
CA GLU A 393 13.08 23.70 -14.48
C GLU A 393 11.99 23.02 -15.34
N THR A 394 10.92 22.51 -14.72
CA THR A 394 9.90 21.72 -15.42
C THR A 394 8.72 22.52 -15.96
N LYS A 395 8.15 22.04 -17.07
CA LYS A 395 6.83 22.44 -17.58
C LYS A 395 5.79 21.41 -17.16
N ILE A 396 4.78 21.85 -16.41
CA ILE A 396 3.77 21.01 -15.79
C ILE A 396 2.40 21.39 -16.35
N VAL A 397 1.68 20.42 -16.92
CA VAL A 397 0.30 20.61 -17.37
C VAL A 397 -0.64 19.86 -16.44
N ILE A 398 -1.56 20.59 -15.82
CA ILE A 398 -2.59 20.05 -14.94
C ILE A 398 -3.94 20.19 -15.65
N LEU A 399 -4.57 19.08 -15.97
CA LEU A 399 -5.90 19.04 -16.55
C LEU A 399 -6.94 18.87 -15.44
N GLY A 400 -7.60 19.96 -15.07
CA GLY A 400 -8.65 20.01 -14.06
C GLY A 400 -8.38 21.11 -13.03
N ALA A 401 -9.10 22.24 -13.12
CA ALA A 401 -8.99 23.36 -12.19
C ALA A 401 -9.95 23.26 -10.98
N GLY A 402 -10.38 22.06 -10.62
CA GLY A 402 -11.22 21.81 -9.44
C GLY A 402 -10.42 21.86 -8.14
N ALA A 403 -10.99 21.25 -7.09
CA ALA A 403 -10.42 21.22 -5.74
C ALA A 403 -8.97 20.67 -5.72
N ALA A 404 -8.78 19.45 -6.22
CA ALA A 404 -7.49 18.77 -6.30
C ALA A 404 -6.46 19.55 -7.14
N GLY A 405 -6.80 19.97 -8.36
CA GLY A 405 -5.85 20.62 -9.26
C GLY A 405 -5.45 22.03 -8.81
N SER A 406 -6.37 22.76 -8.19
CA SER A 406 -6.08 24.06 -7.56
C SER A 406 -5.12 23.90 -6.38
N ALA A 407 -5.37 22.93 -5.49
CA ALA A 407 -4.51 22.65 -4.34
C ALA A 407 -3.13 22.14 -4.77
N THR A 408 -3.09 21.24 -5.76
CA THR A 408 -1.85 20.74 -6.37
C THR A 408 -1.01 21.87 -6.95
N SER A 409 -1.65 22.79 -7.70
CA SER A 409 -0.96 23.96 -8.27
C SER A 409 -0.35 24.84 -7.18
N LYS A 410 -1.10 25.09 -6.09
CA LYS A 410 -0.62 25.90 -4.95
C LYS A 410 0.57 25.22 -4.25
N LEU A 411 0.51 23.91 -4.01
CA LEU A 411 1.57 23.16 -3.33
C LEU A 411 2.83 23.02 -4.19
N ILE A 412 2.68 22.83 -5.51
CA ILE A 412 3.81 22.86 -6.43
C ILE A 412 4.45 24.26 -6.40
N ASN A 413 3.66 25.33 -6.48
CA ASN A 413 4.21 26.69 -6.47
C ASN A 413 4.91 27.05 -5.14
N SER A 414 4.46 26.53 -3.99
CA SER A 414 5.14 26.74 -2.71
C SER A 414 6.43 25.92 -2.60
N THR A 415 6.47 24.74 -3.21
CA THR A 415 7.60 23.81 -3.15
C THR A 415 8.67 24.10 -4.22
N SER A 416 8.24 24.56 -5.40
CA SER A 416 9.04 24.79 -6.59
C SER A 416 8.50 26.04 -7.34
N PRO A 417 8.78 27.26 -6.84
CA PRO A 417 8.19 28.50 -7.37
C PRO A 417 8.55 28.84 -8.82
N ASN A 418 9.63 28.24 -9.35
CA ASN A 418 10.08 28.48 -10.71
C ASN A 418 9.47 27.51 -11.74
N ALA A 419 8.85 26.41 -11.28
CA ALA A 419 8.17 25.48 -12.17
C ALA A 419 7.10 26.19 -13.01
N ASN A 420 7.03 25.85 -14.30
CA ASN A 420 6.07 26.43 -15.23
C ASN A 420 4.78 25.63 -15.22
N ILE A 421 3.86 26.00 -14.32
CA ILE A 421 2.56 25.34 -14.14
C ILE A 421 1.54 25.92 -15.13
N ILE A 422 0.88 25.06 -15.90
CA ILE A 422 -0.24 25.40 -16.79
C ILE A 422 -1.45 24.59 -16.32
N LEU A 423 -2.53 25.27 -15.96
CA LEU A 423 -3.76 24.66 -15.46
C LEU A 423 -4.88 24.81 -16.50
N CYS A 424 -5.65 23.74 -16.71
CA CYS A 424 -6.76 23.70 -17.65
C CYS A 424 -8.07 23.36 -16.93
N ASP A 425 -9.20 23.88 -17.43
CA ASP A 425 -10.53 23.48 -17.00
C ASP A 425 -11.39 23.02 -18.20
N SER A 426 -12.70 22.92 -18.02
CA SER A 426 -13.64 22.49 -19.06
C SER A 426 -13.61 23.34 -20.32
N ASP A 427 -13.23 24.61 -20.24
CA ASP A 427 -13.19 25.54 -21.38
C ASP A 427 -11.76 25.74 -21.92
N GLY A 428 -10.80 24.94 -21.47
CA GLY A 428 -9.42 24.93 -21.95
C GLY A 428 -8.41 25.55 -20.98
N VAL A 429 -7.31 26.08 -21.51
CA VAL A 429 -6.20 26.59 -20.69
C VAL A 429 -6.63 27.86 -19.95
N LEU A 430 -6.41 27.88 -18.63
CA LEU A 430 -6.58 29.10 -17.84
C LEU A 430 -5.54 30.13 -18.29
N SER A 431 -6.02 31.27 -18.81
CA SER A 431 -5.17 32.33 -19.35
C SER A 431 -5.75 33.71 -19.03
N LYS A 432 -4.91 34.74 -19.11
CA LYS A 432 -5.33 36.13 -18.85
C LYS A 432 -6.31 36.65 -19.91
N ALA A 433 -6.41 35.98 -21.06
CA ALA A 433 -7.37 36.30 -22.11
C ALA A 433 -8.82 35.90 -21.76
N ARG A 434 -9.02 34.98 -20.80
CA ARG A 434 -10.35 34.56 -20.37
C ARG A 434 -10.98 35.61 -19.45
N LYS A 435 -12.08 36.22 -19.93
CA LYS A 435 -12.77 37.31 -19.22
C LYS A 435 -13.62 36.82 -18.04
N GLU A 436 -14.21 35.65 -18.16
CA GLU A 436 -15.10 35.06 -17.16
C GLU A 436 -14.39 33.90 -16.47
N LEU A 437 -13.81 34.19 -15.31
CA LEU A 437 -13.20 33.20 -14.41
C LEU A 437 -13.73 33.42 -13.00
N GLU A 438 -14.02 32.31 -12.32
CA GLU A 438 -14.41 32.30 -10.92
C GLU A 438 -13.27 32.88 -10.05
N PRO A 439 -13.58 33.51 -8.90
CA PRO A 439 -12.57 34.15 -8.06
C PRO A 439 -11.41 33.24 -7.66
N HIS A 440 -11.66 31.96 -7.37
CA HIS A 440 -10.62 31.01 -7.01
C HIS A 440 -9.66 30.73 -8.19
N LYS A 441 -10.16 30.64 -9.43
CA LYS A 441 -9.33 30.43 -10.63
C LYS A 441 -8.51 31.67 -10.99
N LYS A 442 -9.05 32.87 -10.76
CA LYS A 442 -8.32 34.14 -10.97
C LYS A 442 -7.06 34.20 -10.11
N LYS A 443 -7.12 33.79 -8.84
CA LYS A 443 -5.95 33.72 -7.96
C LYS A 443 -4.86 32.77 -8.49
N LEU A 444 -5.24 31.69 -9.17
CA LEU A 444 -4.27 30.75 -9.75
C LEU A 444 -3.44 31.38 -10.88
N LEU A 445 -3.99 32.35 -11.62
CA LEU A 445 -3.26 33.05 -12.71
C LEU A 445 -2.14 33.97 -12.21
N GLU A 446 -2.07 34.23 -10.90
CA GLU A 446 -0.98 35.01 -10.30
C GLU A 446 0.37 34.29 -10.41
N PHE A 447 0.35 32.95 -10.42
CA PHE A 447 1.56 32.12 -10.46
C PHE A 447 1.57 31.05 -11.56
N THR A 448 0.41 30.71 -12.13
CA THR A 448 0.32 29.78 -13.28
C THR A 448 0.37 30.51 -14.62
N ASN A 449 0.70 29.76 -15.68
CA ASN A 449 0.67 30.16 -17.08
C ASN A 449 1.34 31.52 -17.36
N LYS A 450 2.56 31.71 -16.83
CA LYS A 450 3.34 32.97 -16.96
C LYS A 450 3.56 33.37 -18.44
N LYS A 451 3.58 32.39 -19.34
CA LYS A 451 3.73 32.57 -20.81
C LYS A 451 2.41 32.83 -21.54
N ASN A 452 1.27 32.86 -20.83
CA ASN A 452 -0.07 33.13 -21.36
C ASN A 452 -0.46 32.26 -22.57
N ILE A 453 -0.17 30.96 -22.48
CA ILE A 453 -0.58 29.95 -23.46
C ILE A 453 -2.11 29.80 -23.40
N SER A 454 -2.77 29.78 -24.54
CA SER A 454 -4.24 29.66 -24.63
C SER A 454 -4.73 28.34 -25.24
N ASP A 455 -3.87 27.64 -25.98
CA ASP A 455 -4.19 26.37 -26.63
C ASP A 455 -3.66 25.16 -25.83
N TYR A 456 -4.48 24.12 -25.71
CA TYR A 456 -4.17 22.93 -24.92
C TYR A 456 -3.04 22.08 -25.54
N SER A 457 -3.00 21.95 -26.87
CA SER A 457 -1.94 21.19 -27.53
C SER A 457 -0.58 21.87 -27.32
N SER A 458 -0.54 23.20 -27.49
CA SER A 458 0.62 24.04 -27.21
C SER A 458 1.05 23.99 -25.73
N ALA A 459 0.10 23.79 -24.82
CA ALA A 459 0.41 23.56 -23.41
C ALA A 459 1.13 22.21 -23.20
N LEU A 460 0.74 21.15 -23.90
CA LEU A 460 1.35 19.82 -23.78
C LEU A 460 2.70 19.70 -24.49
N ASP A 461 2.94 20.45 -25.56
CA ASP A 461 4.18 20.38 -26.33
C ASP A 461 5.41 20.67 -25.45
N GLY A 462 6.33 19.71 -25.36
CA GLY A 462 7.51 19.77 -24.51
C GLY A 462 7.21 19.83 -23.00
N ALA A 463 6.02 19.43 -22.55
CA ALA A 463 5.72 19.32 -21.12
C ALA A 463 6.48 18.14 -20.50
N ASP A 464 7.06 18.33 -19.32
CA ASP A 464 7.75 17.27 -18.57
C ASP A 464 6.77 16.42 -17.77
N ILE A 465 5.70 17.06 -17.29
CA ILE A 465 4.73 16.45 -16.39
C ILE A 465 3.31 16.72 -16.91
N PHE A 466 2.49 15.67 -16.93
CA PHE A 466 1.05 15.76 -17.08
C PHE A 466 0.35 15.23 -15.82
N ILE A 467 -0.62 15.98 -15.29
CA ILE A 467 -1.47 15.60 -14.18
C ILE A 467 -2.93 15.70 -14.60
N GLY A 468 -3.62 14.57 -14.66
CA GLY A 468 -5.02 14.46 -15.03
C GLY A 468 -5.95 14.34 -13.82
N LEU A 469 -6.92 15.26 -13.72
CA LEU A 469 -7.92 15.36 -12.65
C LEU A 469 -9.31 15.74 -13.23
N SER A 470 -9.62 15.36 -14.47
CA SER A 470 -10.78 15.88 -15.21
C SER A 470 -11.57 14.85 -16.05
N GLY A 471 -11.35 13.57 -15.85
CA GLY A 471 -12.13 12.48 -16.44
C GLY A 471 -11.53 11.85 -17.70
N LYS A 472 -12.21 10.82 -18.20
CA LYS A 472 -11.74 9.89 -19.24
C LYS A 472 -11.43 10.54 -20.60
N GLY A 473 -10.39 10.04 -21.28
CA GLY A 473 -10.16 10.22 -22.73
C GLY A 473 -9.74 11.63 -23.13
N LYS A 474 -8.99 12.31 -22.26
CA LYS A 474 -8.56 13.71 -22.44
C LYS A 474 -7.08 13.88 -22.76
N LEU A 475 -6.34 12.77 -22.80
CA LEU A 475 -4.97 12.72 -23.26
C LEU A 475 -4.82 11.60 -24.29
N THR A 476 -4.21 11.90 -25.43
CA THR A 476 -4.00 10.94 -26.52
C THR A 476 -2.53 10.56 -26.64
N ILE A 477 -2.25 9.39 -27.23
CA ILE A 477 -0.86 8.95 -27.47
C ILE A 477 -0.07 9.92 -28.35
N ALA A 478 -0.73 10.62 -29.28
CA ALA A 478 -0.08 11.61 -30.15
C ALA A 478 0.37 12.84 -29.34
N GLN A 479 -0.45 13.29 -28.40
CA GLN A 479 -0.11 14.38 -27.49
C GLN A 479 1.01 13.98 -26.51
N VAL A 480 0.97 12.74 -26.01
CA VAL A 480 2.07 12.23 -25.16
C VAL A 480 3.39 12.21 -25.94
N LYS A 481 3.36 11.87 -27.22
CA LYS A 481 4.56 11.91 -28.08
C LYS A 481 5.07 13.33 -28.38
N SER A 482 4.26 14.38 -28.17
CA SER A 482 4.71 15.77 -28.30
C SER A 482 5.26 16.37 -27.01
N MET A 483 5.11 15.67 -25.88
CA MET A 483 5.72 16.03 -24.59
C MET A 483 7.25 15.91 -24.62
N ALA A 484 7.90 16.33 -23.54
CA ALA A 484 9.35 16.20 -23.38
C ALA A 484 9.78 14.72 -23.37
N GLU A 485 11.08 14.47 -23.58
CA GLU A 485 11.63 13.13 -23.38
C GLU A 485 11.43 12.66 -21.94
N ASP A 486 11.06 11.39 -21.82
CA ASP A 486 10.77 10.72 -20.56
C ASP A 486 9.77 11.47 -19.65
N PRO A 487 8.53 11.71 -20.12
CA PRO A 487 7.57 12.49 -19.36
C PRO A 487 7.01 11.68 -18.17
N ILE A 488 6.56 12.40 -17.15
CA ILE A 488 5.82 11.85 -16.02
C ILE A 488 4.33 12.08 -16.27
N ILE A 489 3.53 11.02 -16.32
CA ILE A 489 2.10 11.05 -16.61
C ILE A 489 1.34 10.51 -15.42
N LEU A 490 0.68 11.39 -14.68
CA LEU A 490 -0.21 11.04 -13.58
C LEU A 490 -1.66 11.17 -14.06
N ALA A 491 -2.29 10.08 -14.49
CA ALA A 491 -3.68 10.05 -14.97
C ALA A 491 -4.62 9.56 -13.87
N LEU A 492 -5.13 10.50 -13.06
CA LEU A 492 -5.65 10.21 -11.72
C LEU A 492 -7.17 10.12 -11.63
N SER A 493 -7.89 10.35 -12.73
CA SER A 493 -9.33 10.23 -12.73
C SER A 493 -9.81 8.80 -12.47
N ASN A 494 -10.80 8.67 -11.58
CA ASN A 494 -11.47 7.42 -11.26
C ASN A 494 -12.92 7.44 -11.77
N PRO A 495 -13.49 6.27 -12.19
CA PRO A 495 -12.82 4.97 -12.33
C PRO A 495 -11.99 4.83 -13.62
N GLU A 496 -12.14 5.77 -14.56
CA GLU A 496 -11.48 5.73 -15.86
C GLU A 496 -10.49 6.90 -15.99
N PRO A 497 -9.18 6.62 -16.14
CA PRO A 497 -8.15 7.65 -16.23
C PRO A 497 -8.19 8.42 -17.56
N GLU A 498 -7.49 9.56 -17.61
CA GLU A 498 -7.39 10.44 -18.78
C GLU A 498 -6.82 9.70 -20.01
N ILE A 499 -5.90 8.77 -19.79
CA ILE A 499 -5.34 7.81 -20.73
C ILE A 499 -5.12 6.48 -20.00
N LYS A 500 -5.35 5.34 -20.66
CA LYS A 500 -5.11 4.05 -20.01
C LYS A 500 -3.60 3.76 -20.00
N PRO A 501 -3.03 3.22 -18.90
CA PRO A 501 -1.62 2.84 -18.86
C PRO A 501 -1.18 1.93 -20.01
N SER A 502 -2.03 0.98 -20.43
CA SER A 502 -1.75 0.08 -21.55
C SER A 502 -1.57 0.79 -22.90
N GLU A 503 -2.09 2.01 -23.07
CA GLU A 503 -1.88 2.80 -24.29
C GLU A 503 -0.47 3.41 -24.33
N LEU A 504 0.22 3.45 -23.19
CA LEU A 504 1.55 4.05 -23.01
C LEU A 504 2.69 3.03 -23.07
N ASP A 505 2.41 1.74 -23.24
CA ASP A 505 3.41 0.66 -23.26
C ASP A 505 4.54 0.87 -24.30
N SER A 506 4.25 1.62 -25.37
CA SER A 506 5.20 1.95 -26.44
C SER A 506 5.98 3.25 -26.21
N VAL A 507 5.71 3.96 -25.11
CA VAL A 507 6.32 5.25 -24.79
C VAL A 507 7.16 5.10 -23.52
N LYS A 508 8.43 5.48 -23.62
CA LYS A 508 9.29 5.61 -22.44
C LYS A 508 8.80 6.79 -21.59
N CYS A 509 8.06 6.48 -20.53
CA CYS A 509 7.51 7.45 -19.58
C CYS A 509 7.38 6.81 -18.19
N ILE A 510 7.13 7.63 -17.17
CA ILE A 510 6.68 7.18 -15.84
C ILE A 510 5.17 7.41 -15.77
N VAL A 511 4.40 6.39 -15.37
CA VAL A 511 2.93 6.46 -15.33
C VAL A 511 2.43 6.17 -13.93
N GLY A 512 1.53 7.00 -13.43
CA GLY A 512 0.78 6.77 -12.18
C GLY A 512 -0.71 7.01 -12.37
N THR A 513 -1.53 6.32 -11.57
CA THR A 513 -3.01 6.44 -11.65
C THR A 513 -3.63 6.50 -10.26
N GLY A 514 -4.92 6.84 -10.17
CA GLY A 514 -5.68 6.75 -8.92
C GLY A 514 -6.11 5.32 -8.54
N ARG A 515 -5.94 4.35 -9.44
CA ARG A 515 -6.44 2.98 -9.25
C ARG A 515 -5.40 2.06 -8.64
N SER A 516 -5.86 1.13 -7.80
CA SER A 516 -5.02 0.17 -7.10
C SER A 516 -4.55 -1.01 -7.94
N ASP A 517 -5.14 -1.21 -9.12
CA ASP A 517 -4.78 -2.26 -10.07
C ASP A 517 -3.68 -1.85 -11.05
N PHE A 518 -3.05 -0.68 -10.85
CA PHE A 518 -1.90 -0.21 -11.62
C PHE A 518 -0.72 0.15 -10.69
N HIS A 519 0.49 0.16 -11.26
CA HIS A 519 1.68 0.70 -10.59
C HIS A 519 1.50 2.18 -10.23
N ASN A 520 2.31 2.65 -9.27
CA ASN A 520 2.35 4.06 -8.87
C ASN A 520 0.96 4.62 -8.52
N GLN A 521 0.19 3.89 -7.72
CA GLN A 521 -1.12 4.36 -7.27
C GLN A 521 -0.94 5.63 -6.42
N VAL A 522 -1.52 6.74 -6.90
CA VAL A 522 -1.66 7.98 -6.15
C VAL A 522 -2.89 7.84 -5.25
N ASN A 523 -2.66 7.56 -3.97
CA ASN A 523 -3.71 7.32 -2.99
C ASN A 523 -3.52 8.20 -1.76
N ASN A 524 -4.52 9.04 -1.47
CA ASN A 524 -4.52 10.01 -0.37
C ASN A 524 -4.29 9.37 1.01
N VAL A 525 -4.53 8.06 1.16
CA VAL A 525 -4.20 7.32 2.37
C VAL A 525 -2.75 7.46 2.79
N LEU A 526 -1.82 7.71 1.86
CA LEU A 526 -0.41 7.96 2.19
C LEU A 526 -0.17 9.27 2.95
N ALA A 527 -1.14 10.19 2.93
CA ALA A 527 -1.01 11.51 3.52
C ALA A 527 -1.84 11.66 4.81
N PHE A 528 -3.17 11.51 4.74
CA PHE A 528 -4.05 11.96 5.83
C PHE A 528 -3.79 11.29 7.20
N PRO A 529 -3.47 9.98 7.33
CA PRO A 529 -3.27 9.37 8.64
C PRO A 529 -2.03 9.93 9.34
N GLY A 530 -0.90 9.98 8.63
CA GLY A 530 0.35 10.51 9.15
C GLY A 530 0.27 11.99 9.47
N ILE A 531 -0.33 12.80 8.59
CA ILE A 531 -0.50 14.24 8.83
C ILE A 531 -1.30 14.48 10.10
N PHE A 532 -2.45 13.82 10.26
CA PHE A 532 -3.26 14.00 11.47
C PHE A 532 -2.56 13.50 12.71
N ARG A 533 -1.88 12.35 12.67
CA ARG A 533 -1.09 11.88 13.82
C ARG A 533 -0.05 12.93 14.23
N GLY A 534 0.71 13.46 13.28
CA GLY A 534 1.74 14.48 13.53
C GLY A 534 1.17 15.75 14.18
N VAL A 535 0.12 16.34 13.59
CA VAL A 535 -0.48 17.58 14.13
C VAL A 535 -1.19 17.38 15.46
N LEU A 536 -1.81 16.21 15.69
CA LEU A 536 -2.46 15.91 16.97
C LEU A 536 -1.43 15.71 18.09
N SER A 537 -0.36 14.97 17.82
CA SER A 537 0.74 14.74 18.78
C SER A 537 1.47 16.05 19.11
N ALA A 538 1.66 16.92 18.12
CA ALA A 538 2.22 18.25 18.33
C ALA A 538 1.21 19.28 18.89
N ARG A 539 -0.09 18.93 18.99
CA ARG A 539 -1.20 19.87 19.30
C ARG A 539 -1.18 21.12 18.41
N ALA A 540 -0.79 20.97 17.15
CA ALA A 540 -0.65 22.08 16.22
C ALA A 540 -2.04 22.69 15.91
N PRO A 541 -2.23 24.02 16.07
CA PRO A 541 -3.54 24.66 15.87
C PRO A 541 -3.98 24.76 14.41
N LYS A 542 -3.08 24.51 13.44
CA LYS A 542 -3.34 24.60 12.00
C LYS A 542 -2.34 23.75 11.21
N ILE A 543 -2.68 23.45 9.95
CA ILE A 543 -1.80 22.77 8.99
C ILE A 543 -1.21 23.81 8.03
N THR A 544 0.11 23.98 8.01
CA THR A 544 0.78 24.97 7.15
C THR A 544 1.13 24.40 5.77
N GLN A 545 1.52 25.28 4.84
CA GLN A 545 2.04 24.83 3.54
C GLN A 545 3.37 24.07 3.67
N ASN A 546 4.24 24.44 4.61
CA ASN A 546 5.50 23.71 4.83
C ASN A 546 5.23 22.30 5.37
N MET A 547 4.26 22.12 6.27
CA MET A 547 3.86 20.78 6.74
C MET A 547 3.39 19.91 5.56
N LYS A 548 2.59 20.46 4.63
CA LYS A 548 2.15 19.74 3.42
C LYS A 548 3.32 19.37 2.52
N ALA A 549 4.25 20.30 2.28
CA ALA A 549 5.43 20.06 1.44
C ALA A 549 6.39 19.03 2.07
N ASN A 550 6.60 19.08 3.38
CA ASN A 550 7.44 18.11 4.09
C ASN A 550 6.74 16.75 4.22
N ALA A 551 5.42 16.69 4.37
CA ALA A 551 4.68 15.43 4.26
C ALA A 551 4.90 14.77 2.88
N ALA A 552 4.87 15.55 1.79
CA ALA A 552 5.15 15.04 0.46
C ALA A 552 6.58 14.48 0.33
N LYS A 553 7.57 15.19 0.89
CA LYS A 553 8.97 14.71 0.93
C LYS A 553 9.12 13.45 1.78
N ALA A 554 8.45 13.37 2.93
CA ALA A 554 8.48 12.21 3.82
C ALA A 554 7.94 10.95 3.13
N ILE A 555 6.84 11.09 2.36
CA ILE A 555 6.29 10.00 1.53
C ILE A 555 7.30 9.61 0.44
N ALA A 556 7.88 10.59 -0.26
CA ALA A 556 8.85 10.30 -1.33
C ALA A 556 10.08 9.55 -0.79
N ASN A 557 10.64 10.01 0.33
CA ASN A 557 11.82 9.46 1.00
C ASN A 557 11.54 8.16 1.77
N SER A 558 10.31 7.66 1.77
CA SER A 558 9.99 6.41 2.48
C SER A 558 10.44 5.17 1.71
N ILE A 559 10.81 5.32 0.44
CA ILE A 559 11.22 4.24 -0.46
C ILE A 559 12.43 4.64 -1.30
N GLU A 560 13.12 3.66 -1.85
CA GLU A 560 13.99 3.85 -3.00
C GLU A 560 13.13 3.78 -4.28
N PRO A 561 13.09 4.85 -5.11
CA PRO A 561 12.15 4.90 -6.21
C PRO A 561 12.62 4.06 -7.41
N THR A 562 11.65 3.44 -8.09
CA THR A 562 11.82 2.87 -9.43
C THR A 562 10.72 3.40 -10.35
N ARG A 563 10.83 3.18 -11.66
CA ARG A 563 9.80 3.64 -12.63
C ARG A 563 8.40 3.05 -12.35
N SER A 564 8.34 1.86 -11.74
CA SER A 564 7.13 1.14 -11.34
C SER A 564 6.75 1.37 -9.85
N LYS A 565 7.61 2.04 -9.08
CA LYS A 565 7.41 2.35 -7.66
C LYS A 565 7.97 3.73 -7.31
N ILE A 566 7.25 4.79 -7.68
CA ILE A 566 7.54 6.18 -7.27
C ILE A 566 6.83 6.58 -5.97
N LEU A 567 5.94 5.74 -5.47
CA LEU A 567 5.23 5.90 -4.19
C LEU A 567 5.27 4.59 -3.38
N PRO A 568 5.30 4.66 -2.04
CA PRO A 568 5.14 3.49 -1.17
C PRO A 568 3.77 2.84 -1.30
N PHE A 569 3.64 1.58 -0.88
CA PHE A 569 2.33 0.97 -0.74
C PHE A 569 1.60 1.53 0.49
N ALA A 570 0.29 1.78 0.35
CA ALA A 570 -0.57 2.34 1.40
C ALA A 570 -0.48 1.63 2.77
N PHE A 571 -0.27 0.32 2.76
CA PHE A 571 -0.25 -0.53 3.96
C PHE A 571 1.13 -0.60 4.64
N GLU A 572 2.17 0.02 4.07
CA GLU A 572 3.48 0.10 4.71
C GLU A 572 3.39 1.08 5.90
N LYS A 573 3.20 0.58 7.13
CA LYS A 573 3.00 1.41 8.33
C LYS A 573 4.08 2.48 8.54
N GLU A 574 5.29 2.20 8.10
CA GLU A 574 6.43 3.10 8.26
C GLU A 574 6.30 4.42 7.48
N VAL A 575 5.55 4.46 6.37
CA VAL A 575 5.31 5.74 5.67
C VAL A 575 4.51 6.70 6.55
N HIS A 576 3.47 6.21 7.22
CA HIS A 576 2.60 7.04 8.07
C HIS A 576 3.35 7.57 9.29
N ARG A 577 4.23 6.73 9.87
CA ARG A 577 5.13 7.12 10.95
C ARG A 577 6.08 8.24 10.53
N LYS A 578 6.78 8.08 9.39
CA LYS A 578 7.69 9.09 8.85
C LYS A 578 6.97 10.41 8.57
N VAL A 579 5.80 10.35 7.93
CA VAL A 579 4.97 11.54 7.69
C VAL A 579 4.58 12.22 9.00
N ALA A 580 4.17 11.46 10.02
CA ALA A 580 3.77 12.02 11.31
C ALA A 580 4.93 12.74 12.01
N ILE A 581 6.13 12.17 11.99
CA ILE A 581 7.35 12.78 12.56
C ILE A 581 7.68 14.08 11.82
N ASP A 582 7.81 14.05 10.50
CA ASP A 582 8.20 15.22 9.71
C ASP A 582 7.17 16.35 9.84
N VAL A 583 5.88 16.01 9.89
CA VAL A 583 4.79 16.98 10.08
C VAL A 583 4.85 17.59 11.48
N ALA A 584 5.09 16.78 12.53
CA ALA A 584 5.20 17.27 13.90
C ALA A 584 6.41 18.20 14.08
N LEU A 585 7.59 17.81 13.56
CA LEU A 585 8.80 18.65 13.57
C LEU A 585 8.56 19.97 12.81
N THR A 586 7.94 19.89 11.63
CA THR A 586 7.59 21.09 10.87
C THR A 586 6.60 21.97 11.63
N ALA A 587 5.66 21.37 12.36
CA ALA A 587 4.71 22.12 13.19
C ALA A 587 5.38 22.87 14.33
N ILE A 588 6.34 22.23 15.00
CA ILE A 588 7.14 22.84 16.06
C ILE A 588 7.87 24.06 15.51
N ALA A 589 8.59 23.89 14.39
CA ALA A 589 9.34 24.96 13.77
C ALA A 589 8.46 26.11 13.25
N ASP A 590 7.40 25.80 12.49
CA ASP A 590 6.54 26.82 11.86
C ASP A 590 5.71 27.62 12.89
N LEU A 591 5.32 26.98 13.99
CA LEU A 591 4.36 27.52 14.95
C LEU A 591 4.98 27.83 16.32
N ASN A 592 6.28 27.58 16.47
CA ASN A 592 7.04 27.79 17.71
C ASN A 592 6.37 27.09 18.91
N LEU A 593 6.09 25.80 18.74
CA LEU A 593 5.44 24.98 19.78
C LEU A 593 6.47 24.55 20.83
N ASP A 594 6.05 24.50 22.08
CA ASP A 594 6.88 24.13 23.23
C ASP A 594 6.95 22.60 23.39
N ILE A 595 7.62 21.94 22.44
CA ILE A 595 7.87 20.50 22.42
C ILE A 595 9.32 20.30 21.98
N ASP A 596 10.07 19.49 22.70
CA ASP A 596 11.43 19.13 22.31
C ASP A 596 11.41 18.29 21.02
N GLU A 597 12.15 18.73 20.00
CA GLU A 597 12.23 18.04 18.71
C GLU A 597 12.79 16.62 18.86
N ASP A 598 13.70 16.41 19.81
CA ASP A 598 14.33 15.10 20.07
C ASP A 598 13.33 14.07 20.65
N ASP A 599 12.27 14.55 21.31
CA ASP A 599 11.22 13.69 21.88
C ASP A 599 10.16 13.28 20.85
N VAL A 600 10.07 13.97 19.71
CA VAL A 600 8.99 13.78 18.73
C VAL A 600 8.85 12.34 18.25
N PRO A 601 9.92 11.62 17.84
CA PRO A 601 9.79 10.23 17.40
C PRO A 601 9.18 9.33 18.49
N ALA A 602 9.60 9.51 19.75
CA ALA A 602 9.09 8.72 20.88
C ALA A 602 7.62 9.03 21.20
N ILE A 603 7.22 10.31 21.10
CA ILE A 603 5.82 10.73 21.25
C ILE A 603 4.95 10.08 20.17
N ILE A 604 5.38 10.16 18.90
CA ILE A 604 4.65 9.55 17.77
C ILE A 604 4.52 8.03 17.95
N ASP A 605 5.61 7.35 18.33
CA ASP A 605 5.61 5.90 18.52
C ASP A 605 4.67 5.47 19.63
N LYS A 606 4.67 6.20 20.75
CA LYS A 606 3.74 5.98 21.84
C LYS A 606 2.29 6.16 21.38
N ASP A 607 1.99 7.27 20.71
CA ASP A 607 0.64 7.57 20.26
C ASP A 607 0.14 6.58 19.20
N LEU A 608 1.02 6.03 18.36
CA LEU A 608 0.68 4.95 17.42
C LEU A 608 0.47 3.59 18.10
N ALA A 609 1.18 3.32 19.20
CA ALA A 609 1.10 2.06 19.94
C ALA A 609 -0.13 1.95 20.87
N GLU A 610 -0.68 3.06 21.36
CA GLU A 610 -1.85 3.12 22.27
C GLU A 610 -3.21 2.78 21.59
N ALA A 611 -3.23 1.81 20.67
CA ALA A 611 -4.40 1.47 19.84
C ALA A 611 -5.57 0.83 20.59
#